data_AF-A0A940CH48-F1
#
_entry.id   AF-A0A940CH48-F1
#
_cell.length_a   1.000
_cell.length_b   1.000
_cell.length_c   1.000
_cell.angle_alpha   90.00
_cell.angle_beta   90.00
_cell.angle_gamma   90.00
#
_symmetry.space_group_name_H-M   'P 1'
#
loop_
_entity.id
_entity.type
_entity.pdbx_description
1 polymer ?
#
loop_
_entity_poly.entity_id
_entity_poly.type
_entity_poly.pdbx_seq_one_letter_code
_entity_poly.pdbx_strand_id
1 'polypeptide(L)'
;MSEIQDQIDKLKKLNLGENLIDCYSAEWNSKKLNAPLEKWQIPASEMITPLKDLDDEYGTEYHHHLYFLFMDPYDKEAHKNHKNICDVFPELSDLILANKHLPNFIIINTKVEKILCIGLGRKNRIFIIDAKTKKSIDFDSANSTAPSGSRNADYVAEFTKLDHDHLVEDLISNLDLTGSSFYEEDHMPIDNQDVAYELLDEPVNEDGKIVHEDDGEEYTKEEIEEIIKEYDKLHDDQDGYMKVINFFFPQCEPGDLNTGDY
;
A
#
# COMPACT_ATOMS: atom_id res chain seq x y z
N MET A 1 -31.26 6.92 -0.86
CA MET A 1 -29.83 7.12 -0.64
C MET A 1 -29.36 5.87 0.08
N SER A 2 -28.31 5.19 -0.41
CA SER A 2 -27.79 4.00 0.27
C SER A 2 -27.15 4.38 1.60
N GLU A 3 -27.13 3.47 2.57
CA GLU A 3 -26.52 3.70 3.88
C GLU A 3 -25.05 4.11 3.75
N ILE A 4 -24.31 3.46 2.83
CA ILE A 4 -22.90 3.75 2.59
C ILE A 4 -22.67 5.16 2.01
N GLN A 5 -23.63 5.69 1.24
CA GLN A 5 -23.53 7.06 0.73
C GLN A 5 -23.68 8.08 1.85
N ASP A 6 -24.63 7.86 2.78
CA ASP A 6 -24.79 8.70 3.96
C ASP A 6 -23.53 8.66 4.85
N GLN A 7 -22.86 7.50 4.92
CA GLN A 7 -21.58 7.36 5.63
C GLN A 7 -20.46 8.14 4.93
N ILE A 8 -20.33 8.05 3.60
CA ILE A 8 -19.36 8.86 2.84
C ILE A 8 -19.58 10.36 3.05
N ASP A 9 -20.83 10.82 3.06
CA ASP A 9 -21.15 12.23 3.29
C ASP A 9 -20.78 12.70 4.70
N LYS A 10 -20.83 11.80 5.70
CA LYS A 10 -20.30 12.07 7.05
C LYS A 10 -18.78 12.05 7.06
N LEU A 11 -18.14 11.11 6.37
CA LEU A 11 -16.70 10.99 6.27
C LEU A 11 -16.09 12.26 5.65
N LYS A 12 -16.68 12.78 4.56
CA LYS A 12 -16.27 14.05 3.92
C LYS A 12 -16.34 15.26 4.86
N LYS A 13 -17.18 15.24 5.89
CA LYS A 13 -17.29 16.32 6.90
C LYS A 13 -16.22 16.26 7.99
N LEU A 14 -15.44 15.17 8.07
CA LEU A 14 -14.36 15.03 9.04
C LEU A 14 -13.10 15.80 8.65
N ASN A 15 -13.06 16.46 7.49
CA ASN A 15 -11.92 17.23 6.97
C ASN A 15 -10.61 16.43 6.96
N LEU A 16 -10.65 15.19 6.43
CA LEU A 16 -9.51 14.28 6.35
C LEU A 16 -8.42 14.73 5.34
N GLY A 17 -8.56 15.91 4.72
CA GLY A 17 -7.56 16.47 3.82
C GLY A 17 -7.25 15.55 2.63
N GLU A 18 -5.95 15.33 2.37
CA GLU A 18 -5.47 14.45 1.30
C GLU A 18 -5.50 12.96 1.68
N ASN A 19 -5.96 12.60 2.89
CA ASN A 19 -6.09 11.19 3.30
C ASN A 19 -7.35 10.54 2.73
N LEU A 20 -8.35 11.29 2.25
CA LEU A 20 -9.53 10.74 1.58
C LEU A 20 -9.55 11.14 0.12
N ILE A 21 -9.63 10.14 -0.75
CA ILE A 21 -9.66 10.31 -2.21
C ILE A 21 -10.96 9.73 -2.76
N ASP A 22 -11.55 10.44 -3.70
CA ASP A 22 -12.60 9.94 -4.59
C ASP A 22 -11.98 9.70 -5.96
N CYS A 23 -11.63 8.43 -6.24
CA CYS A 23 -10.74 8.04 -7.33
C CYS A 23 -11.31 8.34 -8.72
N TYR A 24 -12.63 8.46 -8.83
CA TYR A 24 -13.32 8.77 -10.09
C TYR A 24 -14.11 10.08 -9.99
N SER A 25 -13.56 11.05 -9.25
CA SER A 25 -14.06 12.42 -9.23
C SER A 25 -13.33 13.31 -10.24
N ALA A 26 -14.05 14.25 -10.83
CA ALA A 26 -13.47 15.25 -11.73
C ALA A 26 -12.38 16.10 -11.06
N GLU A 27 -12.54 16.38 -9.76
CA GLU A 27 -11.55 17.12 -8.97
C GLU A 27 -10.23 16.34 -8.87
N TRP A 28 -10.28 15.08 -8.45
CA TRP A 28 -9.07 14.27 -8.29
C TRP A 28 -8.40 13.97 -9.63
N ASN A 29 -9.15 13.53 -10.63
CA ASN A 29 -8.62 13.21 -11.96
C ASN A 29 -7.93 14.44 -12.60
N SER A 30 -8.58 15.61 -12.54
CA SER A 30 -7.99 16.87 -13.00
C SER A 30 -6.74 17.26 -12.21
N LYS A 31 -6.76 17.12 -10.87
CA LYS A 31 -5.60 17.42 -10.03
C LYS A 31 -4.40 16.54 -10.39
N LYS A 32 -4.60 15.26 -10.67
CA LYS A 32 -3.53 14.32 -11.04
C LYS A 32 -3.00 14.58 -12.45
N LEU A 33 -3.88 14.68 -13.45
CA LEU A 33 -3.48 14.90 -14.85
C LEU A 33 -2.73 16.22 -15.08
N ASN A 34 -3.03 17.26 -14.29
CA ASN A 34 -2.40 18.58 -14.44
C ASN A 34 -1.20 18.81 -13.52
N ALA A 35 -0.85 17.84 -12.67
CA ALA A 35 0.23 18.05 -11.74
C ALA A 35 1.61 17.82 -12.37
N PRO A 36 2.64 18.57 -11.92
CA PRO A 36 3.99 18.42 -12.46
C PRO A 36 4.56 17.05 -12.09
N LEU A 37 5.34 16.47 -13.02
CA LEU A 37 6.05 15.19 -12.84
C LEU A 37 6.95 15.17 -11.61
N GLU A 38 7.57 16.31 -11.30
CA GLU A 38 8.39 16.52 -10.10
C GLU A 38 7.67 16.17 -8.79
N LYS A 39 6.33 16.20 -8.78
CA LYS A 39 5.51 15.92 -7.60
C LYS A 39 5.13 14.46 -7.44
N TRP A 40 5.04 13.69 -8.53
CA TRP A 40 4.44 12.33 -8.50
C TRP A 40 5.36 11.24 -9.01
N GLN A 41 6.47 11.61 -9.67
CA GLN A 41 7.52 10.72 -10.16
C GLN A 41 7.07 9.65 -11.18
N ILE A 42 5.76 9.46 -11.38
CA ILE A 42 5.09 8.69 -12.44
C ILE A 42 4.17 9.64 -13.23
N PRO A 43 4.19 9.62 -14.58
CA PRO A 43 3.22 10.34 -15.38
C PRO A 43 1.78 9.87 -15.08
N ALA A 44 0.86 10.80 -14.79
CA ALA A 44 -0.52 10.44 -14.48
C ALA A 44 -1.20 9.63 -15.60
N SER A 45 -0.80 9.83 -16.86
CA SER A 45 -1.31 9.04 -18.00
C SER A 45 -0.91 7.57 -17.98
N GLU A 46 0.03 7.17 -17.15
CA GLU A 46 0.38 5.75 -16.92
C GLU A 46 -0.50 5.10 -15.85
N MET A 47 -1.18 5.91 -15.02
CA MET A 47 -1.99 5.44 -13.90
C MET A 47 -3.50 5.66 -14.09
N ILE A 48 -3.90 6.71 -14.79
CA ILE A 48 -5.32 7.10 -14.91
C ILE A 48 -5.67 7.56 -16.32
N THR A 49 -6.89 7.24 -16.71
CA THR A 49 -7.51 7.70 -17.96
C THR A 49 -8.27 9.01 -17.70
N PRO A 50 -8.24 10.00 -18.62
CA PRO A 50 -9.13 11.16 -18.52
C PRO A 50 -10.59 10.74 -18.44
N LEU A 51 -11.35 11.28 -17.48
CA LEU A 51 -12.75 10.87 -17.26
C LEU A 51 -13.62 10.98 -18.51
N LYS A 52 -13.34 11.96 -19.37
CA LYS A 52 -14.09 12.11 -20.62
C LYS A 52 -13.97 10.87 -21.52
N ASP A 53 -12.78 10.28 -21.60
CA ASP A 53 -12.53 9.12 -22.45
C ASP A 53 -13.22 7.89 -21.86
N LEU A 54 -13.18 7.74 -20.53
CA LEU A 54 -13.95 6.71 -19.81
C LEU A 54 -15.47 6.91 -19.94
N ASP A 55 -15.96 8.15 -19.90
CA ASP A 55 -17.39 8.48 -20.08
C ASP A 55 -17.89 8.10 -21.48
N ASP A 56 -17.07 8.36 -22.50
CA ASP A 56 -17.38 8.03 -23.89
C ASP A 56 -17.42 6.50 -24.13
N GLU A 57 -16.62 5.73 -23.39
CA GLU A 57 -16.53 4.26 -23.53
C GLU A 57 -17.51 3.49 -22.62
N TYR A 58 -17.60 3.86 -21.35
CA TYR A 58 -18.29 3.11 -20.30
C TYR A 58 -19.52 3.82 -19.73
N GLY A 59 -19.77 5.08 -20.10
CA GLY A 59 -20.79 5.92 -19.47
C GLY A 59 -20.36 6.37 -18.06
N THR A 60 -21.26 7.01 -17.31
CA THR A 60 -20.90 7.72 -16.05
C THR A 60 -21.16 6.91 -14.77
N GLU A 61 -21.46 5.62 -14.89
CA GLU A 61 -21.86 4.81 -13.73
C GLU A 61 -20.75 4.68 -12.67
N TYR A 62 -19.49 4.70 -13.12
CA TYR A 62 -18.29 4.59 -12.29
C TYR A 62 -17.95 5.87 -11.52
N HIS A 63 -18.64 6.99 -11.74
CA HIS A 63 -18.34 8.22 -10.98
C HIS A 63 -18.66 8.04 -9.50
N HIS A 64 -17.80 8.58 -8.64
CA HIS A 64 -18.02 8.66 -7.18
C HIS A 64 -18.27 7.31 -6.49
N HIS A 65 -17.82 6.22 -7.08
CA HIS A 65 -18.07 4.88 -6.55
C HIS A 65 -16.97 4.35 -5.64
N LEU A 66 -15.72 4.76 -5.88
CA LEU A 66 -14.53 4.21 -5.26
C LEU A 66 -13.79 5.28 -4.47
N TYR A 67 -13.58 5.02 -3.19
CA TYR A 67 -12.86 5.91 -2.30
C TYR A 67 -11.70 5.20 -1.63
N PHE A 68 -10.53 5.82 -1.65
CA PHE A 68 -9.37 5.37 -0.89
C PHE A 68 -9.16 6.28 0.31
N LEU A 69 -8.89 5.68 1.45
CA LEU A 69 -8.61 6.36 2.70
C LEU A 69 -7.27 5.87 3.25
N PHE A 70 -6.30 6.77 3.40
CA PHE A 70 -5.03 6.51 4.06
C PHE A 70 -5.18 6.68 5.58
N MET A 71 -4.63 5.72 6.31
CA MET A 71 -4.68 5.60 7.76
C MET A 71 -3.24 5.69 8.28
N ASP A 72 -2.86 6.87 8.76
CA ASP A 72 -1.57 7.07 9.41
C ASP A 72 -1.69 6.67 10.90
N PRO A 73 -1.03 5.59 11.35
CA PRO A 73 -1.13 5.13 12.74
C PRO A 73 -0.38 6.04 13.73
N TYR A 74 0.53 6.90 13.28
CA TYR A 74 1.46 7.66 14.10
C TYR A 74 1.09 9.14 14.26
N ASP A 75 0.18 9.68 13.45
CA ASP A 75 -0.36 11.03 13.66
C ASP A 75 -1.23 11.10 14.95
N LYS A 76 -0.94 12.09 15.80
CA LYS A 76 -1.67 12.32 17.05
C LYS A 76 -3.11 12.79 16.82
N GLU A 77 -3.39 13.46 15.71
CA GLU A 77 -4.77 13.71 15.26
C GLU A 77 -5.39 12.43 14.66
N ALA A 78 -4.59 11.48 14.18
CA ALA A 78 -5.10 10.24 13.61
C ALA A 78 -5.84 9.37 14.63
N HIS A 79 -5.48 9.33 15.91
CA HIS A 79 -6.28 8.61 16.91
C HIS A 79 -7.72 9.13 17.04
N LYS A 80 -7.89 10.46 16.94
CA LYS A 80 -9.20 11.10 16.94
C LYS A 80 -9.91 10.84 15.61
N ASN A 81 -9.19 10.87 14.49
CA ASN A 81 -9.72 10.54 13.18
C ASN A 81 -10.16 9.08 13.10
N HIS A 82 -9.39 8.13 13.63
CA HIS A 82 -9.72 6.71 13.69
C HIS A 82 -11.01 6.46 14.45
N LYS A 83 -11.19 7.11 15.61
CA LYS A 83 -12.45 7.04 16.34
C LYS A 83 -13.61 7.62 15.53
N ASN A 84 -13.44 8.80 14.93
CA ASN A 84 -14.48 9.41 14.11
C ASN A 84 -14.83 8.56 12.87
N ILE A 85 -13.83 7.93 12.24
CA ILE A 85 -14.00 7.00 11.12
C ILE A 85 -14.78 5.77 11.59
N CYS A 86 -14.46 5.20 12.75
CA CYS A 86 -15.22 4.09 13.34
C CYS A 86 -16.64 4.51 13.77
N ASP A 87 -16.87 5.76 14.17
CA ASP A 87 -18.21 6.28 14.45
C ASP A 87 -19.05 6.38 13.15
N VAL A 88 -18.40 6.62 12.00
CA VAL A 88 -19.04 6.63 10.68
C VAL A 88 -19.27 5.20 10.16
N PHE A 89 -18.28 4.32 10.33
CA PHE A 89 -18.29 2.91 9.93
C PHE A 89 -18.06 2.01 11.15
N PRO A 90 -19.10 1.72 11.94
CA PRO A 90 -19.00 0.96 13.18
C PRO A 90 -18.33 -0.41 13.01
N GLU A 91 -18.51 -1.04 11.85
CA GLU A 91 -17.87 -2.29 11.50
C GLU A 91 -16.34 -2.21 11.62
N LEU A 92 -15.70 -1.07 11.39
CA LEU A 92 -14.24 -0.95 11.46
C LEU A 92 -13.67 -1.01 12.88
N SER A 93 -14.50 -0.77 13.91
CA SER A 93 -14.07 -0.64 15.30
C SER A 93 -13.26 -1.83 15.80
N ASP A 94 -13.69 -3.05 15.45
CA ASP A 94 -13.03 -4.28 15.88
C ASP A 94 -11.65 -4.49 15.25
N LEU A 95 -11.40 -3.90 14.09
CA LEU A 95 -10.10 -4.00 13.41
C LEU A 95 -9.17 -2.95 14.00
N ILE A 96 -9.60 -1.69 13.97
CA ILE A 96 -8.78 -0.51 14.27
C ILE A 96 -8.68 -0.24 15.77
N LEU A 97 -9.80 -0.14 16.50
CA LEU A 97 -9.80 0.30 17.90
C LEU A 97 -9.43 -0.83 18.87
N ALA A 98 -9.78 -2.07 18.53
CA ALA A 98 -9.36 -3.23 19.31
C ALA A 98 -7.91 -3.66 19.01
N ASN A 99 -7.23 -2.92 18.15
CA ASN A 99 -5.83 -3.14 17.80
C ASN A 99 -5.56 -4.56 17.28
N LYS A 100 -6.51 -5.13 16.54
CA LYS A 100 -6.37 -6.47 15.96
C LYS A 100 -5.61 -6.43 14.64
N HIS A 101 -5.88 -5.38 13.86
CA HIS A 101 -5.22 -5.08 12.61
C HIS A 101 -5.11 -3.56 12.49
N LEU A 102 -3.93 -3.02 12.19
CA LEU A 102 -3.76 -1.62 11.84
C LEU A 102 -3.71 -1.50 10.31
N PRO A 103 -4.85 -1.27 9.64
CA PRO A 103 -4.84 -1.07 8.20
C PRO A 103 -4.10 0.23 7.87
N ASN A 104 -3.22 0.18 6.87
CA ASN A 104 -2.63 1.38 6.27
C ASN A 104 -3.64 2.08 5.35
N PHE A 105 -4.56 1.32 4.72
CA PHE A 105 -5.60 1.89 3.86
C PHE A 105 -6.96 1.23 4.06
N ILE A 106 -8.00 2.02 3.78
CA ILE A 106 -9.39 1.57 3.67
C ILE A 106 -9.88 1.89 2.27
N ILE A 107 -10.42 0.90 1.57
CA ILE A 107 -11.02 1.06 0.24
C ILE A 107 -12.53 0.87 0.36
N ILE A 108 -13.30 1.86 -0.06
CA ILE A 108 -14.76 1.87 0.03
C ILE A 108 -15.33 1.86 -1.39
N ASN A 109 -16.12 0.83 -1.72
CA ASN A 109 -16.91 0.79 -2.95
C ASN A 109 -18.40 0.96 -2.63
N THR A 110 -18.95 2.12 -2.99
CA THR A 110 -20.34 2.50 -2.68
C THR A 110 -21.38 1.81 -3.56
N LYS A 111 -20.98 1.24 -4.72
CA LYS A 111 -21.89 0.57 -5.64
C LYS A 111 -22.23 -0.84 -5.19
N VAL A 112 -21.26 -1.53 -4.60
CA VAL A 112 -21.42 -2.89 -4.07
C VAL A 112 -21.52 -2.90 -2.54
N GLU A 113 -21.51 -1.72 -1.91
CA GLU A 113 -21.61 -1.51 -0.45
C GLU A 113 -20.58 -2.35 0.35
N LYS A 114 -19.33 -2.38 -0.14
CA LYS A 114 -18.23 -3.14 0.47
C LYS A 114 -17.10 -2.21 0.90
N ILE A 115 -16.41 -2.60 1.97
CA ILE A 115 -15.29 -1.86 2.54
C ILE A 115 -14.15 -2.86 2.80
N LEU A 116 -12.99 -2.61 2.21
CA LEU A 116 -11.77 -3.38 2.44
C LEU A 116 -10.84 -2.61 3.38
N CYS A 117 -10.28 -3.31 4.35
CA CYS A 117 -9.16 -2.85 5.17
C CYS A 117 -7.91 -3.56 4.68
N ILE A 118 -6.89 -2.81 4.27
CA ILE A 118 -5.63 -3.35 3.77
C ILE A 118 -4.46 -2.76 4.54
N GLY A 119 -3.41 -3.56 4.73
CA GLY A 119 -2.20 -3.10 5.38
C GLY A 119 -1.13 -4.17 5.45
N LEU A 120 0.04 -3.79 5.93
CA LEU A 120 1.14 -4.70 6.27
C LEU A 120 1.01 -5.15 7.72
N GLY A 121 0.97 -6.45 7.92
CA GLY A 121 0.94 -7.09 9.23
C GLY A 121 2.28 -7.71 9.58
N ARG A 122 2.22 -8.76 10.41
CA ARG A 122 3.39 -9.53 10.86
C ARG A 122 4.31 -9.91 9.70
N LYS A 123 5.62 -9.65 9.87
CA LYS A 123 6.66 -9.93 8.86
C LYS A 123 6.39 -9.22 7.52
N ASN A 124 5.85 -8.00 7.57
CA ASN A 124 5.53 -7.16 6.42
C ASN A 124 4.61 -7.84 5.39
N ARG A 125 3.81 -8.83 5.80
CA ARG A 125 2.86 -9.50 4.91
C ARG A 125 1.59 -8.71 4.76
N ILE A 126 1.10 -8.56 3.53
CA ILE A 126 -0.19 -7.93 3.30
C ILE A 126 -1.32 -8.70 3.98
N PHE A 127 -2.27 -7.97 4.53
CA PHE A 127 -3.59 -8.48 4.86
C PHE A 127 -4.66 -7.66 4.15
N ILE A 128 -5.73 -8.32 3.75
CA ILE A 128 -6.89 -7.70 3.11
C ILE A 128 -8.13 -8.30 3.77
N ILE A 129 -8.93 -7.47 4.43
CA ILE A 129 -10.07 -7.91 5.22
C ILE A 129 -11.31 -7.14 4.79
N ASP A 130 -12.40 -7.86 4.48
CA ASP A 130 -13.71 -7.24 4.35
C ASP A 130 -14.23 -6.78 5.72
N ALA A 131 -14.50 -5.48 5.85
CA ALA A 131 -14.85 -4.86 7.12
C ALA A 131 -16.13 -5.43 7.72
N LYS A 132 -17.10 -5.83 6.90
CA LYS A 132 -18.41 -6.30 7.38
C LYS A 132 -18.38 -7.75 7.84
N THR A 133 -17.80 -8.64 7.04
CA THR A 133 -17.76 -10.09 7.30
C THR A 133 -16.55 -10.53 8.10
N LYS A 134 -15.53 -9.67 8.23
CA LYS A 134 -14.25 -9.96 8.89
C LYS A 134 -13.47 -11.11 8.26
N LYS A 135 -13.78 -11.43 7.00
CA LYS A 135 -13.08 -12.47 6.25
C LYS A 135 -11.89 -11.89 5.53
N SER A 136 -10.80 -12.66 5.53
CA SER A 136 -9.67 -12.40 4.65
C SER A 136 -10.13 -12.52 3.20
N ILE A 137 -9.70 -11.57 2.38
CA ILE A 137 -9.90 -11.57 0.94
C ILE A 137 -8.55 -11.86 0.30
N ASP A 138 -8.56 -12.75 -0.67
CA ASP A 138 -7.40 -13.09 -1.48
C ASP A 138 -7.52 -12.37 -2.82
N PHE A 139 -6.62 -11.40 -3.07
CA PHE A 139 -6.59 -10.62 -4.31
C PHE A 139 -5.66 -11.22 -5.38
N ASP A 140 -4.84 -12.23 -5.05
CA ASP A 140 -3.85 -12.86 -5.95
C ASP A 140 -4.50 -13.51 -7.19
N SER A 141 -5.81 -13.70 -7.14
CA SER A 141 -6.59 -14.34 -8.19
C SER A 141 -6.83 -13.55 -9.46
N ALA A 142 -6.48 -12.26 -9.49
CA ALA A 142 -6.50 -11.46 -10.71
C ALA A 142 -5.29 -11.75 -11.62
N ASN A 143 -4.16 -12.19 -11.04
CA ASN A 143 -2.93 -12.49 -11.77
C ASN A 143 -2.80 -13.98 -12.12
N SER A 144 -3.62 -14.42 -13.09
CA SER A 144 -3.53 -15.56 -14.06
C SER A 144 -2.62 -16.81 -13.86
N THR A 145 -2.05 -17.08 -12.68
CA THR A 145 -1.24 -18.29 -12.41
C THR A 145 -1.75 -19.11 -11.21
N ALA A 146 -2.68 -18.56 -10.42
CA ALA A 146 -3.37 -19.31 -9.38
C ALA A 146 -4.26 -20.41 -10.03
N PRO A 147 -4.25 -21.65 -9.49
CA PRO A 147 -5.13 -22.70 -9.97
C PRO A 147 -6.59 -22.22 -9.91
N SER A 148 -7.33 -22.47 -10.98
CA SER A 148 -8.73 -22.07 -11.12
C SER A 148 -9.55 -22.39 -9.86
N GLY A 149 -10.10 -21.34 -9.24
CA GLY A 149 -10.91 -21.46 -8.02
C GLY A 149 -10.37 -20.70 -6.81
N SER A 150 -9.88 -19.48 -7.00
CA SER A 150 -9.73 -18.55 -5.86
C SER A 150 -11.04 -18.49 -5.08
N ARG A 151 -10.92 -18.60 -3.76
CA ARG A 151 -12.06 -18.58 -2.83
C ARG A 151 -12.83 -17.25 -2.91
N ASN A 152 -12.26 -16.22 -3.53
CA ASN A 152 -12.75 -14.86 -3.55
C ASN A 152 -12.86 -14.25 -4.96
N ALA A 153 -12.69 -15.03 -6.04
CA ALA A 153 -12.72 -14.50 -7.41
C ALA A 153 -14.00 -13.70 -7.73
N ASP A 154 -15.17 -14.24 -7.37
CA ASP A 154 -16.45 -13.54 -7.55
C ASP A 154 -16.52 -12.26 -6.73
N TYR A 155 -15.95 -12.26 -5.53
CA TYR A 155 -15.91 -11.09 -4.66
C TYR A 155 -15.07 -9.99 -5.28
N VAL A 156 -13.85 -10.33 -5.75
CA VAL A 156 -12.90 -9.38 -6.35
C VAL A 156 -13.50 -8.82 -7.64
N ALA A 157 -13.98 -9.68 -8.53
CA ALA A 157 -14.59 -9.28 -9.80
C ALA A 157 -15.81 -8.36 -9.61
N GLU A 158 -16.63 -8.61 -8.59
CA GLU A 158 -17.73 -7.71 -8.23
C GLU A 158 -17.21 -6.37 -7.69
N PHE A 159 -16.20 -6.40 -6.81
CA PHE A 159 -15.66 -5.22 -6.16
C PHE A 159 -14.93 -4.27 -7.13
N THR A 160 -14.24 -4.80 -8.14
CA THR A 160 -13.48 -4.02 -9.12
C THR A 160 -14.21 -3.81 -10.44
N LYS A 161 -15.49 -4.20 -10.54
CA LYS A 161 -16.26 -4.17 -11.80
C LYS A 161 -16.26 -2.81 -12.52
N LEU A 162 -16.26 -1.71 -11.75
CA LEU A 162 -16.30 -0.34 -12.27
C LEU A 162 -14.94 0.39 -12.10
N ASP A 163 -13.91 -0.33 -11.65
CA ASP A 163 -12.56 0.19 -11.47
C ASP A 163 -11.79 0.09 -12.79
N HIS A 164 -12.15 0.93 -13.75
CA HIS A 164 -11.67 0.88 -15.14
C HIS A 164 -10.16 1.12 -15.30
N ASP A 165 -9.55 1.86 -14.39
CA ASP A 165 -8.11 2.11 -14.37
C ASP A 165 -7.35 1.14 -13.44
N HIS A 166 -8.00 0.08 -12.91
CA HIS A 166 -7.37 -0.94 -12.05
C HIS A 166 -6.71 -0.41 -10.76
N LEU A 167 -7.18 0.74 -10.25
CA LEU A 167 -6.57 1.46 -9.13
C LEU A 167 -6.52 0.64 -7.83
N VAL A 168 -7.50 -0.24 -7.61
CA VAL A 168 -7.53 -1.14 -6.43
C VAL A 168 -6.40 -2.15 -6.52
N GLU A 169 -6.16 -2.72 -7.70
CA GLU A 169 -5.11 -3.72 -7.92
C GLU A 169 -3.73 -3.07 -7.84
N ASP A 170 -3.55 -1.88 -8.42
CA ASP A 170 -2.30 -1.12 -8.34
C ASP A 170 -1.91 -0.81 -6.89
N LEU A 171 -2.84 -0.32 -6.08
CA LEU A 171 -2.57 -0.02 -4.68
C LEU A 171 -2.23 -1.28 -3.87
N ILE A 172 -3.01 -2.36 -4.04
CA ILE A 172 -2.83 -3.60 -3.28
C ILE A 172 -1.52 -4.30 -3.67
N SER A 173 -1.24 -4.43 -4.96
CA SER A 173 -0.04 -5.11 -5.47
C SER A 173 1.23 -4.37 -5.07
N ASN A 174 1.26 -3.04 -5.19
CA ASN A 174 2.43 -2.27 -4.78
C ASN A 174 2.61 -2.27 -3.27
N LEU A 175 1.54 -2.29 -2.47
CA LEU A 175 1.66 -2.49 -1.02
C LEU A 175 2.28 -3.85 -0.67
N ASP A 176 1.84 -4.93 -1.33
CA ASP A 176 2.39 -6.28 -1.09
C ASP A 176 3.87 -6.39 -1.53
N LEU A 177 4.22 -5.78 -2.67
CA LEU A 177 5.59 -5.70 -3.16
C LEU A 177 6.49 -4.88 -2.22
N THR A 178 6.01 -3.73 -1.72
CA THR A 178 6.71 -2.96 -0.67
C THR A 178 6.93 -3.80 0.58
N GLY A 179 5.89 -4.51 1.05
CA GLY A 179 6.00 -5.39 2.22
C GLY A 179 6.99 -6.53 2.02
N SER A 180 6.99 -7.14 0.83
CA SER A 180 7.95 -8.18 0.45
C SER A 180 9.39 -7.65 0.47
N SER A 181 9.63 -6.45 -0.07
CA SER A 181 10.95 -5.83 -0.06
C SER A 181 11.41 -5.48 1.36
N PHE A 182 10.55 -4.93 2.22
CA PHE A 182 10.90 -4.72 3.64
C PHE A 182 11.25 -6.03 4.35
N TYR A 183 10.51 -7.11 4.06
CA TYR A 183 10.84 -8.42 4.61
C TYR A 183 12.20 -8.92 4.13
N GLU A 184 12.53 -8.76 2.86
CA GLU A 184 13.83 -9.16 2.30
C GLU A 184 14.97 -8.34 2.92
N GLU A 185 14.79 -7.03 3.07
CA GLU A 185 15.74 -6.13 3.74
C GLU A 185 15.97 -6.54 5.20
N ASP A 186 14.90 -6.82 5.96
CA ASP A 186 14.98 -7.31 7.35
C ASP A 186 15.71 -8.66 7.51
N HIS A 187 15.93 -9.40 6.42
CA HIS A 187 16.61 -10.71 6.40
C HIS A 187 17.97 -10.68 5.68
N MET A 188 18.49 -9.49 5.39
CA MET A 188 19.82 -9.34 4.83
C MET A 188 20.90 -9.85 5.81
N PRO A 189 22.00 -10.45 5.33
CA PRO A 189 23.03 -11.01 6.21
C PRO A 189 23.74 -9.98 7.09
N ILE A 190 23.85 -8.74 6.61
CA ILE A 190 24.46 -7.62 7.34
C ILE A 190 23.33 -6.64 7.66
N ASP A 191 23.19 -6.21 8.91
CA ASP A 191 22.02 -5.46 9.45
C ASP A 191 21.70 -4.15 8.73
N ASN A 192 22.66 -3.50 8.07
CA ASN A 192 22.41 -2.35 7.22
C ASN A 192 23.48 -2.19 6.12
N GLN A 193 23.14 -1.44 5.07
CA GLN A 193 24.02 -1.21 3.92
C GLN A 193 25.32 -0.44 4.28
N ASP A 194 25.24 0.54 5.18
CA ASP A 194 26.41 1.34 5.58
C ASP A 194 27.50 0.46 6.22
N VAL A 195 27.11 -0.49 7.08
CA VAL A 195 28.00 -1.49 7.69
C VAL A 195 28.62 -2.39 6.62
N ALA A 196 27.86 -2.77 5.59
CA ALA A 196 28.40 -3.55 4.48
C ALA A 196 29.50 -2.75 3.72
N TYR A 197 29.32 -1.45 3.53
CA TYR A 197 30.37 -0.59 2.96
C TYR A 197 31.59 -0.46 3.87
N GLU A 198 31.38 -0.27 5.18
CA GLU A 198 32.47 -0.18 6.16
C GLU A 198 33.32 -1.47 6.18
N LEU A 199 32.68 -2.64 6.09
CA LEU A 199 33.37 -3.94 6.07
C LEU A 199 34.34 -4.10 4.89
N LEU A 200 34.11 -3.46 3.74
CA LEU A 200 35.02 -3.58 2.58
C LEU A 200 36.43 -3.00 2.84
N ASP A 201 36.54 -2.07 3.78
CA ASP A 201 37.78 -1.40 4.17
C ASP A 201 38.55 -2.17 5.27
N GLU A 202 37.92 -3.17 5.89
CA GLU A 202 38.54 -3.99 6.93
C GLU A 202 39.61 -4.95 6.39
N PRO A 203 40.64 -5.29 7.20
CA PRO A 203 41.67 -6.21 6.79
C PRO A 203 41.15 -7.65 6.72
N VAL A 204 41.64 -8.39 5.73
CA VAL A 204 41.34 -9.83 5.63
C VAL A 204 42.18 -10.66 6.62
N ASN A 205 41.61 -11.75 7.10
CA ASN A 205 42.26 -12.77 7.90
C ASN A 205 43.17 -13.70 7.05
N GLU A 206 43.74 -14.72 7.68
CA GLU A 206 44.64 -15.69 7.01
C GLU A 206 43.96 -16.48 5.87
N ASP A 207 42.63 -16.62 5.92
CA ASP A 207 41.82 -17.30 4.91
C ASP A 207 41.30 -16.36 3.81
N GLY A 208 41.68 -15.08 3.84
CA GLY A 208 41.28 -14.08 2.84
C GLY A 208 39.88 -13.50 3.05
N LYS A 209 39.31 -13.62 4.26
CA LYS A 209 37.98 -13.11 4.61
C LYS A 209 38.02 -11.96 5.60
N ILE A 210 37.02 -11.10 5.58
CA ILE A 210 36.76 -10.07 6.59
C ILE A 210 35.86 -10.69 7.67
N VAL A 211 36.17 -10.42 8.94
CA VAL A 211 35.36 -10.86 10.08
C VAL A 211 34.52 -9.70 10.55
N HIS A 212 33.20 -9.84 10.56
CA HIS A 212 32.30 -8.84 11.13
C HIS A 212 32.41 -8.89 12.67
N GLU A 213 32.78 -7.76 13.29
CA GLU A 213 33.13 -7.75 14.71
C GLU A 213 31.94 -8.05 15.65
N ASP A 214 30.72 -7.72 15.22
CA ASP A 214 29.53 -7.80 16.07
C ASP A 214 28.96 -9.22 16.21
N ASP A 215 29.01 -10.03 15.15
CA ASP A 215 28.48 -11.40 15.13
C ASP A 215 29.54 -12.49 14.89
N GLY A 216 30.75 -12.11 14.47
CA GLY A 216 31.83 -13.02 14.13
C GLY A 216 31.64 -13.77 12.81
N GLU A 217 30.68 -13.37 11.98
CA GLU A 217 30.51 -13.92 10.64
C GLU A 217 31.67 -13.51 9.72
N GLU A 218 32.00 -14.37 8.77
CA GLU A 218 33.14 -14.17 7.88
C GLU A 218 32.69 -14.08 6.43
N TYR A 219 33.08 -12.99 5.77
CA TYR A 219 32.71 -12.73 4.38
C TYR A 219 33.95 -12.48 3.52
N THR A 220 33.89 -12.94 2.28
CA THR A 220 34.80 -12.48 1.22
C THR A 220 34.40 -11.07 0.77
N LYS A 221 35.33 -10.35 0.12
CA LYS A 221 35.00 -9.04 -0.45
C LYS A 221 33.92 -9.15 -1.51
N GLU A 222 33.96 -10.21 -2.30
CA GLU A 222 32.94 -10.49 -3.32
C GLU A 222 31.54 -10.70 -2.71
N GLU A 223 31.43 -11.43 -1.59
CA GLU A 223 30.14 -11.59 -0.87
C GLU A 223 29.60 -10.26 -0.35
N ILE A 224 30.46 -9.39 0.21
CA ILE A 224 30.04 -8.06 0.69
C ILE A 224 29.59 -7.18 -0.48
N GLU A 225 30.30 -7.20 -1.62
CA GLU A 225 29.89 -6.48 -2.83
C GLU A 225 28.55 -6.99 -3.41
N GLU A 226 28.26 -8.29 -3.28
CA GLU A 226 26.95 -8.86 -3.65
C GLU A 226 25.84 -8.40 -2.69
N ILE A 227 26.10 -8.37 -1.39
CA ILE A 227 25.16 -7.85 -0.38
C ILE A 227 24.82 -6.38 -0.65
N ILE A 228 25.81 -5.54 -0.94
CA ILE A 228 25.59 -4.12 -1.27
C ILE A 228 24.71 -3.96 -2.52
N LYS A 229 24.95 -4.76 -3.56
CA LYS A 229 24.12 -4.73 -4.78
C LYS A 229 22.68 -5.14 -4.51
N GLU A 230 22.46 -6.10 -3.61
CA GLU A 230 21.11 -6.51 -3.24
C GLU A 230 20.42 -5.41 -2.44
N TYR A 231 21.11 -4.71 -1.54
CA TYR A 231 20.59 -3.50 -0.89
C TYR A 231 20.17 -2.42 -1.90
N ASP A 232 21.06 -2.07 -2.83
CA ASP A 232 20.78 -1.07 -3.87
C ASP A 232 19.53 -1.45 -4.67
N LYS A 233 19.42 -2.75 -5.04
CA LYS A 233 18.25 -3.27 -5.75
C LYS A 233 16.97 -3.18 -4.91
N LEU A 234 17.02 -3.57 -3.63
CA LEU A 234 15.87 -3.48 -2.72
C LEU A 234 15.40 -2.04 -2.56
N HIS A 235 16.31 -1.08 -2.43
CA HIS A 235 15.97 0.35 -2.35
C HIS A 235 15.36 0.87 -3.65
N ASP A 236 15.92 0.51 -4.80
CA ASP A 236 15.36 0.84 -6.12
C ASP A 236 13.94 0.26 -6.30
N ASP A 237 13.73 -0.99 -5.87
CA ASP A 237 12.43 -1.66 -5.90
C ASP A 237 11.42 -0.97 -4.96
N GLN A 238 11.81 -0.67 -3.71
CA GLN A 238 10.97 0.07 -2.75
C GLN A 238 10.57 1.44 -3.29
N ASP A 239 11.51 2.20 -3.84
CA ASP A 239 11.25 3.49 -4.48
C ASP A 239 10.28 3.33 -5.65
N GLY A 240 10.42 2.27 -6.45
CA GLY A 240 9.50 1.92 -7.53
C GLY A 240 8.07 1.71 -7.04
N TYR A 241 7.88 0.86 -6.04
CA TYR A 241 6.55 0.51 -5.51
C TYR A 241 5.90 1.69 -4.75
N MET A 242 6.71 2.42 -3.99
CA MET A 242 6.25 3.60 -3.26
C MET A 242 5.75 4.69 -4.19
N LYS A 243 6.34 4.88 -5.38
CA LYS A 243 5.83 5.86 -6.35
C LYS A 243 4.38 5.62 -6.74
N VAL A 244 3.93 4.37 -6.84
CA VAL A 244 2.51 4.04 -7.10
C VAL A 244 1.64 4.36 -5.89
N ILE A 245 2.07 4.00 -4.68
CA ILE A 245 1.35 4.35 -3.44
C ILE A 245 1.25 5.88 -3.29
N ASN A 246 2.34 6.59 -3.56
CA ASN A 246 2.43 8.04 -3.52
C ASN A 246 1.64 8.70 -4.64
N PHE A 247 1.41 8.03 -5.76
CA PHE A 247 0.46 8.49 -6.78
C PHE A 247 -0.93 8.67 -6.16
N PHE A 248 -1.34 7.85 -5.19
CA PHE A 248 -2.57 8.11 -4.43
C PHE A 248 -2.29 9.14 -3.31
N PHE A 249 -1.33 8.85 -2.44
CA PHE A 249 -1.05 9.57 -1.19
C PHE A 249 0.42 10.08 -1.12
N PRO A 250 0.73 11.30 -1.60
CA PRO A 250 2.09 11.88 -1.57
C PRO A 250 2.78 11.92 -0.23
N GLN A 251 1.98 12.03 0.81
CA GLN A 251 2.42 12.20 2.18
C GLN A 251 2.80 10.87 2.82
N CYS A 252 2.47 9.74 2.20
CA CYS A 252 2.78 8.41 2.73
C CYS A 252 4.28 8.16 2.60
N GLU A 253 4.95 7.97 3.73
CA GLU A 253 6.35 7.56 3.78
C GLU A 253 6.46 6.04 4.04
N PRO A 254 7.57 5.38 3.66
CA PRO A 254 7.80 3.96 3.96
C PRO A 254 7.58 3.61 5.44
N GLY A 255 8.00 4.51 6.35
CA GLY A 255 7.84 4.34 7.79
C GLY A 255 6.38 4.35 8.27
N ASP A 256 5.44 4.93 7.51
CA ASP A 256 4.02 4.92 7.84
C ASP A 256 3.35 3.56 7.52
N LEU A 257 3.97 2.80 6.61
CA LEU A 257 3.49 1.49 6.19
C LEU A 257 3.98 0.39 7.13
N ASN A 258 5.20 0.53 7.66
CA ASN A 258 5.78 -0.40 8.61
C ASN A 258 5.19 -0.16 10.01
N THR A 259 4.12 -0.88 10.32
CA THR A 259 3.41 -0.74 11.60
C THR A 259 4.16 -1.33 12.80
N GLY A 260 5.34 -1.96 12.60
CA GLY A 260 6.23 -2.43 13.66
C GLY A 260 5.55 -3.34 14.69
N ASP A 261 5.79 -4.65 14.59
CA ASP A 261 5.37 -5.64 15.57
C ASP A 261 3.86 -5.63 15.93
N TYR A 262 3.06 -6.20 15.03
CA TYR A 262 1.94 -7.08 15.39
C TYR A 262 2.31 -8.55 15.16
#